data_AF-A0A3D1JH91-F1
#
_entry.id   AF-A0A3D1JH91-F1
#
_cell.length_a   1.000
_cell.length_b   1.000
_cell.length_c   1.000
_cell.angle_alpha   90.00
_cell.angle_beta   90.00
_cell.angle_gamma   90.00
#
_symmetry.space_group_name_H-M   'P 1'
#
loop_
_entity.id
_entity.type
_entity.pdbx_description
1 polymer ?
#
loop_
_entity_poly.entity_id
_entity_poly.type
_entity_poly.pdbx_seq_one_letter_code
_entity_poly.pdbx_strand_id
1 'polypeptide(L)'
;MFGFSFGLTLLILLAGSLWYWPGWIPQWISAAEKYTGYVQATVTLYALFKSFLPGFLSSILVVVIALVSAAFTLFLFLRSVSHPTPALTLFTLSWIGFITYLFHPNGTSYEQMTMFVPFLLWFLRDQTTPAWMRHLWWLGALLLTWIAFSLTFTGIYPRAVYDSLIIFFALWVFFVYQQNTRLISIQKEPLHANH
;
A
#
# COMPACT_ATOMS: atom_id res chain seq x y z
N MET A 1 -12.19 24.00 5.79
CA MET A 1 -10.92 24.75 5.88
C MET A 1 -9.75 24.00 5.24
N PHE A 2 -9.49 22.73 5.58
CA PHE A 2 -8.37 21.96 5.01
C PHE A 2 -8.32 21.93 3.47
N GLY A 3 -9.47 21.67 2.80
CA GLY A 3 -9.50 21.63 1.34
C GLY A 3 -9.16 22.97 0.68
N PHE A 4 -9.55 24.09 1.30
CA PHE A 4 -9.24 25.42 0.81
C PHE A 4 -7.75 25.75 0.99
N SER A 5 -7.17 25.47 2.17
CA SER A 5 -5.75 25.69 2.42
C SER A 5 -4.88 24.80 1.53
N PHE A 6 -5.23 23.52 1.38
CA PHE A 6 -4.54 22.60 0.48
C PHE A 6 -4.60 23.09 -0.97
N GLY A 7 -5.79 23.46 -1.45
CA GLY A 7 -5.98 23.98 -2.81
C GLY A 7 -5.17 25.25 -3.07
N LEU A 8 -5.19 26.21 -2.15
CA LEU A 8 -4.42 27.44 -2.27
C LEU A 8 -2.91 27.19 -2.28
N THR A 9 -2.40 26.33 -1.37
CA THR A 9 -0.98 25.95 -1.35
C THR A 9 -0.58 25.27 -2.65
N LEU A 10 -1.40 24.36 -3.18
CA LEU A 10 -1.14 23.68 -4.45
C LEU A 10 -1.05 24.68 -5.61
N LEU A 11 -1.97 25.64 -5.67
CA LEU A 11 -1.96 26.68 -6.70
C LEU A 11 -0.71 27.57 -6.63
N ILE A 12 -0.31 28.00 -5.44
CA ILE A 12 0.90 28.80 -5.24
C ILE A 12 2.15 28.02 -5.67
N LEU A 13 2.26 26.75 -5.30
CA LEU A 13 3.39 25.90 -5.69
C LEU A 13 3.45 25.67 -7.19
N LEU A 14 2.30 25.41 -7.84
CA LEU A 14 2.24 25.26 -9.30
C LEU A 14 2.61 26.55 -10.02
N ALA A 15 2.09 27.69 -9.57
CA ALA A 15 2.41 28.99 -10.16
C ALA A 15 3.90 29.34 -9.99
N GLY A 16 4.45 29.15 -8.79
CA GLY A 16 5.87 29.39 -8.51
C GLY A 16 6.78 28.46 -9.32
N SER A 17 6.40 27.19 -9.48
CA SER A 17 7.10 26.21 -10.30
C SER A 17 7.11 26.60 -11.79
N LEU A 18 5.96 27.00 -12.33
CA LEU A 18 5.85 27.49 -13.70
C LEU A 18 6.62 28.80 -13.92
N TRP A 19 6.70 29.68 -12.92
CA TRP A 19 7.48 30.91 -13.03
C TRP A 19 8.99 30.62 -13.02
N TYR A 20 9.46 29.79 -12.08
CA TYR A 20 10.88 29.44 -11.96
C TYR A 20 11.39 28.62 -13.15
N TRP A 21 10.57 27.71 -13.67
CA TRP A 21 10.96 26.82 -14.76
C TRP A 21 9.81 26.60 -15.78
N PRO A 22 9.52 27.56 -16.68
CA PRO A 22 8.33 27.53 -17.53
C PRO A 22 8.17 26.29 -18.44
N GLY A 23 9.29 25.62 -18.76
CA GLY A 23 9.31 24.42 -19.61
C GLY A 23 9.29 23.08 -18.85
N TRP A 24 9.20 23.08 -17.53
CA TRP A 24 9.37 21.86 -16.74
C TRP A 24 8.32 20.80 -17.06
N ILE A 25 7.06 21.18 -17.35
CA ILE A 25 5.99 20.22 -17.68
C ILE A 25 6.32 19.43 -18.95
N PRO A 26 6.56 20.05 -20.12
CA PRO A 26 6.95 19.30 -21.32
C PRO A 26 8.22 18.48 -21.11
N GLN A 27 9.21 19.03 -20.41
CA GLN A 27 10.47 18.33 -20.15
C GLN A 27 10.30 17.13 -19.22
N TRP A 28 9.43 17.25 -18.21
CA TRP A 28 9.05 16.17 -17.32
C TRP A 28 8.28 15.08 -18.08
N ILE A 29 7.36 15.45 -18.97
CA ILE A 29 6.65 14.49 -19.84
C ILE A 29 7.66 13.73 -20.71
N SER A 30 8.56 14.45 -21.41
CA SER A 30 9.60 13.80 -22.22
C SER A 30 10.57 12.94 -21.39
N ALA A 31 10.89 13.35 -20.16
CA ALA A 31 11.69 12.55 -19.24
C ALA A 31 10.94 11.29 -18.79
N ALA A 32 9.64 11.40 -18.50
CA ALA A 32 8.78 10.28 -18.15
C ALA A 32 8.68 9.27 -19.29
N GLU A 33 8.49 9.73 -20.54
CA GLU A 33 8.48 8.87 -21.74
C GLU A 33 9.82 8.16 -21.96
N LYS A 34 10.94 8.85 -21.77
CA LYS A 34 12.26 8.21 -21.83
C LYS A 34 12.43 7.20 -20.72
N TYR A 35 12.01 7.55 -19.50
CA TYR A 35 12.14 6.71 -18.32
C TYR A 35 11.33 5.41 -18.43
N THR A 36 10.12 5.45 -18.99
CA THR A 36 9.33 4.22 -19.25
C THR A 36 9.96 3.30 -20.29
N GLY A 37 10.78 3.85 -21.21
CA GLY A 37 11.60 3.05 -22.12
C GLY A 37 12.80 2.37 -21.46
N TYR A 38 13.40 3.00 -20.44
CA TYR A 38 14.55 2.47 -19.72
C TYR A 38 14.17 1.48 -18.62
N VAL A 39 13.12 1.77 -17.87
CA VAL A 39 12.64 0.90 -16.79
C VAL A 39 11.58 0.00 -17.38
N GLN A 40 11.98 -1.23 -17.74
CA GLN A 40 11.04 -2.31 -18.06
C GLN A 40 10.36 -2.79 -16.77
N ALA A 41 9.54 -1.92 -16.22
CA ALA A 41 8.82 -2.12 -15.00
C ALA A 41 7.60 -2.99 -15.29
N THR A 42 7.46 -4.07 -14.54
CA THR A 42 6.26 -4.92 -14.60
C THR A 42 5.51 -4.74 -13.30
N VAL A 43 4.19 -4.56 -13.39
CA VAL A 43 3.33 -4.49 -12.20
C VAL A 43 3.53 -5.76 -11.37
N THR A 44 3.77 -5.61 -10.06
CA THR A 44 4.05 -6.72 -9.14
C THR A 44 3.07 -7.88 -9.32
N LEU A 45 1.77 -7.57 -9.29
CA LEU A 45 0.70 -8.55 -9.41
C LEU A 45 0.65 -9.23 -10.79
N TYR A 46 0.89 -8.47 -11.86
CA TYR A 46 0.97 -9.04 -13.21
C TYR A 46 2.15 -10.02 -13.31
N ALA A 47 3.30 -9.58 -12.81
CA ALA A 47 4.51 -10.37 -12.83
C ALA A 47 4.32 -11.65 -12.00
N LEU A 48 3.59 -11.57 -10.88
CA LEU A 48 3.24 -12.73 -10.05
C LEU A 48 2.36 -13.71 -10.84
N PHE A 49 1.21 -13.26 -11.38
CA PHE A 49 0.30 -14.13 -12.13
C PHE A 49 0.94 -14.78 -13.36
N LYS A 50 1.80 -14.03 -14.07
CA LYS A 50 2.51 -14.55 -15.24
C LYS A 50 3.38 -15.78 -14.92
N SER A 51 3.79 -15.97 -13.67
CA SER A 51 4.58 -17.14 -13.26
C SER A 51 3.78 -18.45 -13.15
N PHE A 52 2.44 -18.38 -13.11
CA PHE A 52 1.58 -19.56 -12.96
C PHE A 52 0.37 -19.60 -13.91
N LEU A 53 0.07 -18.51 -14.64
CA LEU A 53 -1.05 -18.45 -15.56
C LEU A 53 -0.60 -18.19 -17.01
N PRO A 54 -1.12 -18.95 -17.98
CA PRO A 54 -0.76 -18.78 -19.38
C PRO A 54 -1.47 -17.58 -20.02
N GLY A 55 -0.75 -16.89 -20.91
CA GLY A 55 -1.30 -15.95 -21.88
C GLY A 55 -2.04 -14.76 -21.28
N PHE A 56 -3.22 -14.47 -21.83
CA PHE A 56 -3.99 -13.26 -21.54
C PHE A 56 -4.72 -13.30 -20.18
N LEU A 57 -4.83 -14.47 -19.53
CA LEU A 57 -5.52 -14.63 -18.25
C LEU A 57 -4.89 -13.78 -17.15
N SER A 58 -3.56 -13.67 -17.13
CA SER A 58 -2.83 -12.82 -16.18
C SER A 58 -3.28 -11.37 -16.28
N SER A 59 -3.39 -10.82 -17.50
CA SER A 59 -3.83 -9.44 -17.70
C SER A 59 -5.29 -9.23 -17.27
N ILE A 60 -6.18 -10.16 -17.61
CA ILE A 60 -7.60 -10.08 -17.19
C ILE A 60 -7.71 -10.06 -15.67
N LEU A 61 -7.03 -10.97 -14.98
CA LEU A 61 -7.10 -11.04 -13.51
C LEU A 61 -6.53 -9.78 -12.85
N VAL A 62 -5.43 -9.23 -13.36
CA VAL A 62 -4.88 -7.95 -12.87
C VAL A 62 -5.91 -6.84 -13.00
N VAL A 63 -6.57 -6.71 -14.15
CA VAL A 63 -7.59 -5.67 -14.38
C VAL A 63 -8.79 -5.87 -13.44
N VAL A 64 -9.29 -7.10 -13.31
CA VAL A 64 -10.40 -7.42 -12.41
C VAL A 64 -10.05 -7.08 -10.96
N ILE A 65 -8.88 -7.51 -10.48
CA ILE A 65 -8.42 -7.23 -9.11
C ILE A 65 -8.19 -5.73 -8.92
N ALA A 66 -7.70 -5.01 -9.93
CA ALA A 66 -7.53 -3.56 -9.88
C ALA A 66 -8.87 -2.84 -9.68
N LEU A 67 -9.90 -3.22 -10.45
CA LEU A 67 -11.23 -2.63 -10.35
C LEU A 67 -11.87 -2.91 -8.98
N VAL A 68 -11.79 -4.15 -8.50
CA VAL A 68 -12.31 -4.53 -7.18
C VAL A 68 -11.55 -3.78 -6.07
N SER A 69 -10.22 -3.71 -6.18
CA SER A 69 -9.39 -3.01 -5.20
C SER A 69 -9.65 -1.52 -5.20
N ALA A 70 -9.88 -0.89 -6.36
CA ALA A 70 -10.24 0.52 -6.47
C ALA A 70 -11.60 0.80 -5.82
N ALA A 71 -12.61 -0.01 -6.10
CA ALA A 71 -13.93 0.11 -5.50
C ALA A 71 -13.88 -0.05 -3.97
N PHE A 72 -13.15 -1.05 -3.48
CA PHE A 72 -12.99 -1.28 -2.04
C PHE A 72 -12.16 -0.19 -1.36
N THR A 73 -11.12 0.32 -2.02
CA THR A 73 -10.33 1.46 -1.52
C THR A 73 -11.19 2.71 -1.39
N LEU A 74 -12.03 3.00 -2.39
CA LEU A 74 -12.98 4.11 -2.35
C LEU A 74 -13.98 3.93 -1.20
N PHE A 75 -14.53 2.73 -1.04
CA PHE A 75 -15.42 2.39 0.07
C PHE A 75 -14.75 2.64 1.44
N LEU A 76 -13.54 2.13 1.65
CA LEU A 76 -12.80 2.34 2.90
C LEU A 76 -12.47 3.80 3.14
N PHE A 77 -12.06 4.52 2.11
CA PHE A 77 -11.78 5.95 2.18
C PHE A 77 -13.02 6.74 2.61
N LEU A 78 -14.15 6.56 1.92
CA LEU A 78 -15.41 7.21 2.27
C LEU A 78 -15.82 6.87 3.71
N ARG A 79 -15.73 5.60 4.10
CA ARG A 79 -16.04 5.17 5.46
C ARG A 79 -15.12 5.80 6.50
N SER A 80 -13.81 5.88 6.22
CA SER A 80 -12.83 6.48 7.13
C SER A 80 -13.03 7.99 7.27
N VAL A 81 -13.53 8.67 6.25
CA VAL A 81 -13.85 10.10 6.30
C VAL A 81 -15.16 10.33 7.07
N SER A 82 -16.20 9.52 6.83
CA SER A 82 -17.49 9.67 7.52
C SER A 82 -17.46 9.23 8.98
N HIS A 83 -16.67 8.22 9.32
CA HIS A 83 -16.58 7.64 10.66
C HIS A 83 -15.12 7.45 11.08
N PRO A 84 -14.39 8.55 11.33
CA PRO A 84 -12.97 8.48 11.65
C PRO A 84 -12.77 7.79 13.00
N THR A 85 -12.15 6.62 12.97
CA THR A 85 -11.64 5.95 14.17
C THR A 85 -10.17 5.57 13.92
N PRO A 86 -9.29 5.65 14.94
CA PRO A 86 -7.88 5.32 14.76
C PRO A 86 -7.67 3.93 14.14
N ALA A 87 -8.44 2.94 14.57
CA ALA A 87 -8.37 1.57 14.04
C ALA A 87 -8.76 1.48 12.56
N LEU A 88 -9.88 2.11 12.16
CA LEU A 88 -10.30 2.13 10.75
C LEU A 88 -9.32 2.90 9.87
N THR A 89 -8.76 4.00 10.37
CA THR A 89 -7.76 4.80 9.63
C THR A 89 -6.49 3.99 9.43
N LEU A 90 -5.98 3.32 10.46
CA LEU A 90 -4.80 2.46 10.34
C LEU A 90 -5.05 1.27 9.40
N PHE A 91 -6.23 0.65 9.46
CA PHE A 91 -6.61 -0.40 8.51
C PHE A 91 -6.67 0.13 7.07
N THR A 92 -7.31 1.28 6.85
CA THR A 92 -7.42 1.91 5.54
C THR A 92 -6.03 2.24 4.97
N LEU A 93 -5.12 2.80 5.77
CA LEU A 93 -3.75 3.08 5.35
C LEU A 93 -2.96 1.80 5.03
N SER A 94 -3.14 0.75 5.84
CA SER A 94 -2.50 -0.56 5.61
C SER A 94 -2.98 -1.20 4.30
N TRP A 95 -4.29 -1.13 4.04
CA TRP A 95 -4.90 -1.58 2.79
C TRP A 95 -4.40 -0.78 1.58
N ILE A 96 -4.37 0.56 1.67
CA ILE A 96 -3.88 1.42 0.60
C ILE A 96 -2.43 1.07 0.26
N GLY A 97 -1.56 0.95 1.26
CA GLY A 97 -0.17 0.53 1.04
C GLY A 97 -0.07 -0.80 0.31
N PHE A 98 -0.83 -1.80 0.77
CA PHE A 98 -0.86 -3.12 0.15
C PHE A 98 -1.29 -3.08 -1.31
N ILE A 99 -2.38 -2.39 -1.62
CA ILE A 99 -2.85 -2.25 -3.00
C ILE A 99 -1.85 -1.44 -3.83
N THR A 100 -1.29 -0.35 -3.30
CA THR A 100 -0.25 0.41 -4.00
C THR A 100 0.92 -0.49 -4.36
N TYR A 101 1.41 -1.33 -3.43
CA TYR A 101 2.49 -2.27 -3.69
C TYR A 101 2.16 -3.32 -4.76
N LEU A 102 0.96 -3.90 -4.72
CA LEU A 102 0.51 -4.89 -5.71
C LEU A 102 0.48 -4.32 -7.13
N PHE A 103 0.09 -3.05 -7.25
CA PHE A 103 0.00 -2.36 -8.53
C PHE A 103 1.24 -1.51 -8.86
N HIS A 104 2.24 -1.53 -7.98
CA HIS A 104 3.48 -0.79 -8.20
C HIS A 104 4.28 -1.46 -9.32
N PRO A 105 4.90 -0.68 -10.22
CA PRO A 105 5.91 -1.21 -11.13
C PRO A 105 7.14 -1.70 -10.36
N ASN A 106 7.52 -2.97 -10.52
CA ASN A 106 8.76 -3.51 -9.97
C ASN A 106 9.98 -2.86 -10.62
N GLY A 107 11.06 -2.70 -9.84
CA GLY A 107 12.35 -2.24 -10.35
C GLY A 107 12.67 -0.78 -10.03
N THR A 108 11.96 -0.19 -9.07
CA THR A 108 12.35 1.10 -8.49
C THR A 108 12.57 0.96 -7.00
N SER A 109 13.58 1.66 -6.49
CA SER A 109 14.06 1.55 -5.10
C SER A 109 13.03 1.96 -4.03
N TYR A 110 11.87 2.49 -4.43
CA TYR A 110 10.85 3.03 -3.53
C TYR A 110 9.63 2.12 -3.34
N GLU A 111 9.55 1.00 -4.06
CA GLU A 111 8.42 0.07 -3.96
C GLU A 111 8.18 -0.42 -2.53
N GLN A 112 9.25 -0.69 -1.77
CA GLN A 112 9.17 -1.14 -0.37
C GLN A 112 8.59 -0.06 0.56
N MET A 113 8.74 1.23 0.23
CA MET A 113 8.23 2.34 1.04
C MET A 113 6.69 2.36 1.08
N THR A 114 6.05 1.89 0.00
CA THR A 114 4.58 1.81 -0.09
C THR A 114 3.99 0.92 1.01
N MET A 115 4.78 -0.03 1.51
CA MET A 115 4.41 -0.97 2.55
C MET A 115 5.01 -0.62 3.91
N PHE A 116 6.27 -0.17 3.92
CA PHE A 116 6.97 0.17 5.14
C PHE A 116 6.32 1.34 5.88
N VAL A 117 5.85 2.38 5.16
CA VAL A 117 5.26 3.55 5.80
C VAL A 117 3.96 3.21 6.55
N PRO A 118 2.95 2.55 5.95
CA PRO A 118 1.78 2.09 6.69
C PRO A 118 2.11 1.13 7.83
N PHE A 119 3.06 0.23 7.62
CA PHE A 119 3.49 -0.72 8.65
C PHE A 119 4.11 -0.02 9.86
N LEU A 120 4.98 0.95 9.63
CA LEU A 120 5.61 1.76 10.68
C LEU A 120 4.57 2.62 11.40
N LEU A 121 3.63 3.23 10.67
CA LEU A 121 2.53 3.99 11.28
C LEU A 121 1.67 3.12 12.18
N TRP A 122 1.29 1.91 11.74
CA TRP A 122 0.59 0.95 12.58
C TRP A 122 1.42 0.55 13.80
N PHE A 123 2.70 0.18 13.62
CA PHE A 123 3.59 -0.22 14.70
C PHE A 123 3.71 0.85 15.79
N LEU A 124 3.80 2.13 15.40
CA LEU A 124 3.99 3.26 16.32
C LEU A 124 2.68 3.81 16.90
N ARG A 125 1.57 3.74 16.16
CA ARG A 125 0.30 4.41 16.53
C ARG A 125 -0.76 3.47 17.06
N ASP A 126 -0.68 2.18 16.75
CA ASP A 126 -1.68 1.25 17.24
C ASP A 126 -1.49 0.99 18.75
N GLN A 127 -2.50 1.38 19.52
CA GLN A 127 -2.56 1.18 20.96
C GLN A 127 -3.33 -0.07 21.36
N THR A 128 -4.01 -0.72 20.41
CA THR A 128 -4.93 -1.83 20.70
C THR A 128 -4.24 -3.19 20.67
N THR A 129 -3.16 -3.33 19.90
CA THR A 129 -2.34 -4.55 19.87
C THR A 129 -1.40 -4.61 21.07
N PRO A 130 -1.28 -5.77 21.75
CA PRO A 130 -0.22 -6.00 22.72
C PRO A 130 1.18 -5.76 22.14
N ALA A 131 2.08 -5.12 22.88
CA ALA A 131 3.41 -4.75 22.39
C ALA A 131 4.20 -5.95 21.84
N TRP A 132 4.11 -7.11 22.48
CA TRP A 132 4.81 -8.33 22.03
C TRP A 132 4.35 -8.79 20.64
N MET A 133 3.07 -8.65 20.30
CA MET A 133 2.55 -9.00 18.97
C MET A 133 3.05 -8.02 17.91
N ARG A 134 3.10 -6.72 18.24
CA ARG A 134 3.69 -5.72 17.33
C ARG A 134 5.16 -6.01 17.06
N HIS A 135 5.93 -6.36 18.10
CA HIS A 135 7.33 -6.77 17.93
C HIS A 135 7.48 -8.08 17.17
N LEU A 136 6.57 -9.04 17.33
CA LEU A 136 6.58 -10.28 16.55
C LEU A 136 6.40 -9.99 15.05
N TRP A 137 5.46 -9.12 14.68
CA TRP A 137 5.29 -8.69 13.29
C TRP A 137 6.54 -7.96 12.77
N TRP A 138 7.12 -7.07 13.57
CA TRP A 138 8.33 -6.33 13.20
C TRP A 138 9.53 -7.26 12.96
N LEU A 139 9.81 -8.16 13.90
CA LEU A 139 10.88 -9.15 13.79
C LEU A 139 10.61 -10.12 12.66
N GLY A 140 9.36 -10.54 12.46
CA GLY A 140 8.93 -11.37 11.34
C GLY A 140 9.20 -10.71 9.99
N ALA A 141 8.88 -9.42 9.84
CA ALA A 141 9.21 -8.65 8.65
C ALA A 141 10.72 -8.64 8.40
N LEU A 142 11.50 -8.32 9.43
CA LEU A 142 12.96 -8.24 9.34
C LEU A 142 13.60 -9.58 8.95
N LEU A 143 13.19 -10.68 9.59
CA LEU A 143 13.69 -12.00 9.26
C LEU A 143 13.32 -12.40 7.84
N LEU A 144 12.08 -12.12 7.43
CA LEU A 144 11.62 -12.44 6.09
C LEU A 144 12.38 -11.64 5.02
N THR A 145 12.70 -10.37 5.24
CA THR A 145 13.48 -9.59 4.26
C THR A 145 14.90 -10.14 4.09
N TRP A 146 15.55 -10.59 5.16
CA TRP A 146 16.86 -11.26 5.08
C TRP A 146 16.80 -12.60 4.35
N ILE A 147 15.78 -13.41 4.62
CA ILE A 147 15.56 -14.68 3.91
C ILE A 147 15.30 -14.41 2.43
N ALA A 148 14.40 -13.49 2.11
CA ALA A 148 14.06 -13.12 0.74
C ALA A 148 15.26 -12.55 -0.01
N PHE A 149 16.05 -11.69 0.63
CA PHE A 149 17.31 -11.18 0.09
C PHE A 149 18.28 -12.31 -0.24
N SER A 150 18.47 -13.25 0.69
CA SER A 150 19.38 -14.39 0.51
C SER A 150 18.94 -15.28 -0.66
N LEU A 151 17.63 -15.57 -0.77
CA LEU A 151 17.07 -16.37 -1.86
C LEU A 151 17.20 -15.68 -3.23
N THR A 152 17.00 -14.36 -3.28
CA THR A 152 17.20 -13.58 -4.50
C THR A 152 18.68 -13.51 -4.87
N PHE A 153 19.57 -13.23 -3.91
CA PHE A 153 21.01 -13.06 -4.14
C PHE A 153 21.68 -14.36 -4.61
N THR A 154 21.29 -15.49 -4.03
CA THR A 154 21.80 -16.83 -4.43
C THR A 154 21.19 -17.34 -5.74
N GLY A 155 20.22 -16.64 -6.31
CA GLY A 155 19.54 -17.04 -7.54
C GLY A 155 18.55 -18.20 -7.38
N ILE A 156 18.34 -18.71 -6.16
CA ILE A 156 17.37 -19.79 -5.88
C ILE A 156 15.96 -19.33 -6.26
N TYR A 157 15.61 -18.11 -5.87
CA TYR A 157 14.34 -17.49 -6.25
C TYR A 157 14.54 -15.99 -6.51
N PRO A 158 14.79 -15.58 -7.76
CA PRO A 158 15.12 -14.19 -8.09
C PRO A 158 14.07 -13.17 -7.64
N ARG A 159 12.81 -13.58 -7.50
CA ARG A 159 11.70 -12.71 -7.10
C ARG A 159 11.34 -12.77 -5.62
N ALA A 160 12.10 -13.49 -4.80
CA ALA A 160 11.78 -13.66 -3.39
C ALA A 160 11.57 -12.33 -2.65
N VAL A 161 12.40 -11.32 -2.95
CA VAL A 161 12.27 -9.95 -2.37
C VAL A 161 10.93 -9.27 -2.68
N TYR A 162 10.25 -9.63 -3.77
CA TYR A 162 8.95 -9.06 -4.12
C TYR A 162 7.81 -9.92 -3.58
N ASP A 163 7.85 -11.21 -3.90
CA ASP A 163 6.71 -12.11 -3.71
C ASP A 163 6.54 -12.49 -2.22
N SER A 164 7.63 -12.56 -1.45
CA SER A 164 7.56 -12.81 0.00
C SER A 164 6.87 -11.67 0.75
N LEU A 165 7.10 -10.42 0.32
CA LEU A 165 6.44 -9.26 0.91
C LEU A 165 4.93 -9.29 0.66
N ILE A 166 4.48 -9.74 -0.51
CA ILE A 166 3.03 -9.90 -0.78
C ILE A 166 2.38 -10.79 0.28
N ILE A 167 2.98 -11.94 0.56
CA ILE A 167 2.46 -12.90 1.53
C ILE A 167 2.45 -12.29 2.94
N PHE A 168 3.57 -11.73 3.36
CA PHE A 168 3.69 -11.12 4.69
C PHE A 168 2.67 -10.00 4.90
N PHE A 169 2.59 -9.07 3.96
CA PHE A 169 1.69 -7.94 4.10
C PHE A 169 0.23 -8.32 3.92
N ALA A 170 -0.11 -9.33 3.12
CA ALA A 170 -1.47 -9.87 3.08
C ALA A 170 -1.89 -10.43 4.45
N LEU A 171 -1.03 -11.21 5.09
CA LEU A 171 -1.27 -11.75 6.44
C LEU A 171 -1.38 -10.63 7.48
N TRP A 172 -0.50 -9.62 7.40
CA TRP A 172 -0.52 -8.48 8.31
C TRP A 172 -1.76 -7.60 8.12
N VAL A 173 -2.14 -7.24 6.89
CA VAL A 173 -3.37 -6.47 6.62
C VAL A 173 -4.60 -7.23 7.10
N PHE A 174 -4.64 -8.55 6.89
CA PHE A 174 -5.72 -9.38 7.42
C PHE A 174 -5.76 -9.38 8.95
N PHE A 175 -4.59 -9.41 9.61
CA PHE A 175 -4.50 -9.27 11.06
C PHE A 175 -5.03 -7.91 11.54
N VAL A 176 -4.63 -6.80 10.92
CA VAL A 176 -5.17 -5.45 11.25
C VAL A 176 -6.68 -5.38 11.02
N TYR A 177 -7.19 -6.02 9.96
CA TYR A 177 -8.63 -6.13 9.72
C TYR A 177 -9.36 -6.83 10.87
N GLN A 178 -8.86 -7.99 11.33
CA GLN A 178 -9.46 -8.73 12.44
C GLN A 178 -9.48 -7.92 13.75
N GLN A 179 -8.48 -7.10 13.97
CA GLN A 179 -8.45 -6.22 15.14
C GLN A 179 -9.53 -5.14 15.04
N ASN A 180 -9.63 -4.50 13.88
CA ASN A 180 -10.64 -3.48 13.63
C ASN A 180 -12.07 -4.02 13.80
N THR A 181 -12.36 -5.23 13.33
CA THR A 181 -13.69 -5.84 13.49
C THR A 181 -14.02 -6.16 14.96
N ARG A 182 -13.05 -6.65 15.74
CA ARG A 182 -13.23 -6.92 17.19
C ARG A 182 -13.54 -5.66 17.98
N LEU A 183 -12.86 -4.56 17.68
CA LEU A 183 -13.10 -3.28 18.36
C LEU A 183 -14.52 -2.75 18.09
N ILE A 184 -14.99 -2.89 16.85
CA ILE A 184 -16.35 -2.49 16.47
C ILE A 184 -17.41 -3.36 17.19
N SER A 185 -17.16 -4.66 17.37
CA SER A 185 -18.11 -5.51 18.11
C SER A 185 -18.21 -5.16 19.60
N ILE A 186 -17.08 -4.90 20.27
CA ILE A 186 -17.06 -4.57 21.71
C ILE A 186 -17.81 -3.27 21.98
N GLN A 187 -17.70 -2.28 21.09
CA GLN A 187 -18.40 -1.00 21.25
C GLN A 187 -19.92 -1.11 21.12
N LYS A 188 -20.46 -2.18 20.50
CA LYS A 188 -21.91 -2.35 20.29
C LYS A 188 -22.63 -3.04 21.46
N GLU A 189 -21.95 -3.86 22.25
CA GLU A 189 -22.54 -4.60 23.38
C GLU A 189 -23.20 -3.73 24.48
N PRO A 190 -22.62 -2.59 24.94
CA PRO A 190 -23.21 -1.83 26.05
C PRO A 190 -24.50 -1.09 25.71
N LEU A 191 -24.84 -0.94 24.42
CA LEU A 191 -26.08 -0.29 23.98
C LEU A 191 -27.31 -1.21 24.09
N HIS A 192 -27.10 -2.53 24.14
CA HIS A 192 -28.19 -3.51 24.21
C HIS A 192 -28.43 -4.06 25.62
N ALA A 193 -27.51 -3.85 26.57
CA ALA A 193 -27.65 -4.34 27.94
C ALA A 193 -28.56 -3.47 28.84
N ASN A 194 -29.02 -2.31 28.35
CA ASN A 194 -29.86 -1.35 29.08
C ASN A 194 -31.30 -1.24 28.54
N HIS A 195 -31.72 -2.19 27.70
CA HIS A 195 -33.09 -2.34 27.20
C HIS A 195 -33.63 -3.73 27.54
#